data_AF-W8B6F8-F1
#
_entry.id   AF-W8B6F8-F1
#
_cell.length_a   1.000
_cell.length_b   1.000
_cell.length_c   1.000
_cell.angle_alpha   90.00
_cell.angle_beta   90.00
_cell.angle_gamma   90.00
#
_symmetry.space_group_name_H-M   'P 1'
#
loop_
_entity.id
_entity.type
_entity.pdbx_description
1 polymer ?
#
loop_
_entity_poly.entity_id
_entity_poly.type
_entity_poly.pdbx_seq_one_letter_code
_entity_poly.pdbx_strand_id
1 'polypeptide(L)'
;MINESFGEILKNLNLKNFTVYCPNEEKYIQFQSHFIKEFGNSNIKALKSNILLDDIEDEEKAFEIIEKEHLRLNHRGIDENFKELKDKIYIPKLKQLITRFINNCEICQSAKHDRHEEKIKFEKTEIPNKTKIETVKLLLKL
;
A
#
# COMPACT_ATOMS: atom_id res chain seq x y z
N MET A 1 -32.25 -9.93 -27.13
CA MET A 1 -31.25 -8.91 -26.76
C MET A 1 -31.91 -8.03 -25.72
N ILE A 2 -31.40 -8.05 -24.49
CA ILE A 2 -32.04 -7.42 -23.34
C ILE A 2 -31.93 -5.90 -23.51
N ASN A 3 -33.03 -5.26 -23.91
CA ASN A 3 -33.24 -3.81 -23.89
C ASN A 3 -33.68 -3.38 -22.48
N GLU A 4 -32.94 -3.79 -21.45
CA GLU A 4 -33.16 -3.21 -20.13
C GLU A 4 -32.51 -1.83 -20.12
N SER A 5 -33.26 -0.84 -19.63
CA SER A 5 -32.70 0.48 -19.37
C SER A 5 -31.51 0.31 -18.42
N PHE A 6 -30.41 1.01 -18.67
CA PHE A 6 -29.26 1.04 -17.75
C PHE A 6 -29.70 1.35 -16.30
N GLY A 7 -30.80 2.10 -16.13
CA GLY A 7 -31.41 2.37 -14.83
C GLY A 7 -32.10 1.16 -14.18
N GLU A 8 -32.66 0.23 -14.95
CA GLU A 8 -33.24 -1.03 -14.43
C GLU A 8 -32.15 -1.97 -13.94
N ILE A 9 -31.06 -2.09 -14.70
CA ILE A 9 -29.88 -2.87 -14.33
C ILE A 9 -29.32 -2.38 -12.98
N LEU A 10 -29.15 -1.07 -12.80
CA LEU A 10 -28.65 -0.51 -11.55
C LEU A 10 -29.60 -0.72 -10.36
N LYS A 11 -30.92 -0.62 -10.59
CA LYS A 11 -31.92 -0.88 -9.54
C LYS A 11 -31.89 -2.35 -9.10
N ASN A 12 -31.73 -3.28 -10.04
CA ASN A 12 -31.70 -4.71 -9.78
C ASN A 12 -30.43 -5.16 -9.06
N LEU A 13 -29.29 -4.50 -9.30
CA LEU A 13 -28.00 -4.88 -8.71
C LEU A 13 -27.81 -4.41 -7.25
N ASN A 14 -28.73 -3.59 -6.69
CA ASN A 14 -28.68 -3.08 -5.32
C ASN A 14 -27.30 -2.51 -4.91
N LEU A 15 -26.59 -1.90 -5.86
CA LEU A 15 -25.25 -1.38 -5.65
C LEU A 15 -25.33 -0.03 -4.93
N LYS A 16 -24.71 0.06 -3.74
CA LYS A 16 -24.60 1.34 -3.01
C LYS A 16 -23.49 2.23 -3.58
N ASN A 17 -22.39 1.61 -4.03
CA ASN A 17 -21.26 2.31 -4.61
C ASN A 17 -20.74 1.49 -5.80
N PHE A 18 -20.44 2.14 -6.92
CA PHE A 18 -19.82 1.49 -8.08
C PHE A 18 -18.91 2.46 -8.83
N THR A 19 -18.06 1.91 -9.70
CA THR A 19 -17.14 2.67 -10.54
C THR A 19 -17.48 2.45 -12.01
N VAL A 20 -17.48 3.51 -12.79
CA VAL A 20 -17.76 3.51 -14.23
C VAL A 20 -16.47 3.81 -14.97
N TYR A 21 -16.06 2.89 -15.81
CA TYR A 21 -14.99 3.13 -16.78
C TYR A 21 -15.54 3.97 -17.94
N CYS A 22 -15.05 5.20 -18.10
CA CYS A 22 -15.43 6.05 -19.22
C CYS A 22 -14.29 7.02 -19.56
N PRO A 23 -13.38 6.65 -20.49
CA PRO A 23 -12.27 7.51 -20.88
C PRO A 23 -12.71 8.70 -21.74
N ASN A 24 -13.90 8.64 -22.36
CA ASN A 24 -14.44 9.71 -23.19
C ASN A 24 -15.25 10.69 -22.33
N GLU A 25 -14.80 11.94 -22.27
CA GLU A 25 -15.41 12.98 -21.43
C GLU A 25 -16.84 13.33 -21.83
N GLU A 26 -17.11 13.47 -23.13
CA GLU A 26 -18.44 13.85 -23.64
C GLU A 26 -19.48 12.79 -23.29
N LYS A 27 -19.14 11.51 -23.47
CA LYS A 27 -19.99 10.39 -23.06
C LYS A 27 -20.19 10.34 -21.56
N TYR A 28 -19.16 10.66 -20.77
CA TYR A 28 -19.27 10.72 -19.32
C TYR A 28 -20.20 11.85 -18.86
N ILE A 29 -20.18 13.02 -19.49
CA ILE A 29 -21.10 14.13 -19.20
C ILE A 29 -22.56 13.73 -19.49
N GLN A 30 -22.79 13.02 -20.60
CA GLN A 30 -24.11 12.48 -20.93
C GLN A 30 -24.58 11.47 -19.87
N PHE A 31 -23.70 10.54 -19.49
CA PHE A 31 -23.94 9.57 -18.42
C PHE A 31 -24.26 10.26 -17.10
N GLN A 32 -23.43 11.23 -16.67
CA GLN A 32 -23.58 11.96 -15.42
C GLN A 32 -24.93 12.68 -15.37
N SER A 33 -25.32 13.34 -16.46
CA SER A 33 -26.59 14.04 -16.58
C SER A 33 -27.78 13.08 -16.42
N HIS A 34 -27.71 11.91 -17.07
CA HIS A 34 -28.74 10.88 -16.95
C HIS A 34 -28.76 10.26 -15.55
N PHE A 35 -27.59 9.98 -14.97
CA PHE A 35 -27.45 9.40 -13.64
C PHE A 35 -28.01 10.32 -12.55
N ILE A 36 -27.71 11.63 -12.61
CA ILE A 36 -28.26 12.61 -11.66
C ILE A 36 -29.78 12.69 -11.79
N LYS A 37 -30.31 12.67 -13.02
CA LYS A 37 -31.76 12.72 -13.27
C LYS A 37 -32.49 11.53 -12.65
N GLU A 38 -31.97 10.32 -12.81
CA GLU A 38 -32.62 9.08 -12.34
C GLU A 38 -32.32 8.76 -10.87
N PHE A 39 -31.11 9.07 -10.39
CA PHE A 39 -30.58 8.60 -9.12
C PHE A 39 -30.09 9.72 -8.18
N GLY A 40 -30.25 11.00 -8.52
CA GLY A 40 -29.73 12.13 -7.73
C GLY A 40 -30.24 12.21 -6.29
N ASN A 41 -31.42 11.66 -6.01
CA ASN A 41 -32.01 11.59 -4.66
C ASN A 41 -31.77 10.24 -3.96
N SER A 42 -31.01 9.33 -4.59
CA SER A 42 -30.74 8.00 -4.05
C SER A 42 -29.44 7.99 -3.23
N ASN A 43 -29.23 6.93 -2.46
CA ASN A 43 -27.97 6.69 -1.74
C ASN A 43 -26.88 6.03 -2.60
N ILE A 44 -27.08 6.00 -3.93
CA ILE A 44 -26.19 5.33 -4.87
C ILE A 44 -25.10 6.30 -5.30
N LYS A 45 -23.83 5.90 -5.13
CA LYS A 45 -22.66 6.69 -5.55
C LYS A 45 -21.97 6.03 -6.74
N ALA A 46 -21.72 6.80 -7.78
CA ALA A 46 -20.92 6.40 -8.93
C ALA A 46 -19.59 7.16 -8.92
N LEU A 47 -18.48 6.45 -9.10
CA LEU A 47 -17.14 7.03 -9.31
C LEU A 47 -16.74 6.85 -10.78
N LYS A 48 -15.99 7.80 -11.34
CA LYS A 48 -15.40 7.66 -12.68
C LYS A 48 -14.01 7.05 -12.58
N SER A 49 -13.70 6.13 -13.48
CA SER A 49 -12.33 5.70 -13.77
C SER A 49 -12.01 5.94 -15.25
N ASN A 50 -10.80 6.42 -15.51
CA ASN A 50 -10.21 6.47 -16.85
C ASN A 50 -9.29 5.28 -17.13
N ILE A 51 -9.06 4.45 -16.12
CA ILE A 51 -8.15 3.31 -16.17
C ILE A 51 -9.00 2.04 -16.16
N LEU A 52 -8.74 1.18 -17.14
CA LEU A 52 -9.24 -0.19 -17.17
C LEU A 52 -8.08 -1.10 -16.76
N LEU A 53 -8.33 -1.98 -15.80
CA LEU A 53 -7.34 -2.91 -15.29
C LEU A 53 -7.47 -4.24 -16.02
N ASP A 54 -6.37 -4.99 -16.11
CA ASP A 54 -6.40 -6.37 -16.57
C ASP A 54 -6.93 -7.26 -15.44
N ASP A 55 -8.11 -7.86 -15.64
CA ASP A 55 -8.70 -8.82 -14.70
C ASP A 55 -7.92 -10.14 -14.74
N ILE A 56 -7.34 -10.51 -13.59
CA ILE A 56 -6.60 -11.75 -13.41
C ILE A 56 -7.41 -12.67 -12.50
N GLU A 57 -7.87 -13.80 -13.05
CA GLU A 57 -8.62 -14.82 -12.30
C GLU A 57 -7.70 -15.87 -11.67
N ASP A 58 -6.53 -16.10 -12.28
CA ASP A 58 -5.57 -17.12 -11.88
C ASP A 58 -4.53 -16.57 -10.89
N GLU A 59 -4.42 -17.22 -9.73
CA GLU A 59 -3.47 -16.87 -8.69
C GLU A 59 -2.01 -17.12 -9.14
N GLU A 60 -1.74 -18.17 -9.93
CA GLU A 60 -0.38 -18.46 -10.41
C GLU A 60 0.12 -17.34 -11.32
N LYS A 61 -0.69 -16.98 -12.32
CA LYS A 61 -0.42 -15.82 -13.19
C LYS A 61 -0.25 -14.53 -12.39
N ALA A 62 -1.02 -14.33 -11.32
CA ALA A 62 -0.84 -13.16 -10.46
C ALA A 62 0.52 -13.18 -9.74
N PHE A 63 0.97 -14.34 -9.26
CA PHE A 63 2.31 -14.47 -8.67
C PHE A 63 3.42 -14.20 -9.67
N GLU A 64 3.31 -14.66 -10.91
CA GLU A 64 4.30 -14.34 -11.96
C GLU A 64 4.42 -12.83 -12.20
N ILE A 65 3.28 -12.13 -12.24
CA ILE A 65 3.26 -10.67 -12.41
C ILE A 65 3.89 -9.97 -11.20
N ILE A 66 3.56 -10.43 -9.98
CA ILE A 66 4.13 -9.89 -8.74
C ILE A 66 5.64 -10.14 -8.68
N GLU A 67 6.10 -11.33 -9.04
CA GLU A 67 7.52 -11.67 -9.09
C GLU A 67 8.26 -10.78 -10.07
N LYS A 68 7.76 -10.67 -11.29
CA LYS A 68 8.35 -9.82 -12.33
C LYS A 68 8.46 -8.38 -11.86
N GLU A 69 7.42 -7.84 -11.24
CA GLU A 69 7.42 -6.47 -10.73
C GLU A 69 8.36 -6.29 -9.54
N HIS A 70 8.39 -7.25 -8.62
CA HIS A 70 9.26 -7.26 -7.45
C HIS A 70 10.74 -7.26 -7.85
N LEU A 71 11.11 -8.08 -8.85
CA LEU A 71 12.44 -8.11 -9.43
C LEU A 71 12.76 -6.81 -10.17
N ARG A 72 11.83 -6.31 -11.00
CA ARG A 72 12.00 -5.04 -11.74
C ARG A 72 12.26 -3.86 -10.82
N LEU A 73 11.65 -3.86 -9.64
CA LEU A 73 11.79 -2.81 -8.64
C LEU A 73 13.01 -2.97 -7.72
N ASN A 74 13.85 -4.00 -7.91
CA ASN A 74 14.96 -4.37 -7.04
C ASN A 74 14.50 -4.74 -5.62
N HIS A 75 13.59 -5.71 -5.51
CA HIS A 75 13.12 -6.28 -4.24
C HIS A 75 12.48 -5.26 -3.28
N ARG A 76 11.82 -4.22 -3.83
CA ARG A 76 11.08 -3.26 -3.00
C ARG A 76 9.99 -3.94 -2.18
N GLY A 77 9.57 -3.24 -1.13
CA GLY A 77 8.57 -3.71 -0.19
C GLY A 77 7.17 -3.88 -0.78
N ILE A 78 6.27 -4.29 0.11
CA ILE A 78 4.88 -4.62 -0.21
C ILE A 78 4.11 -3.39 -0.70
N ASP A 79 4.30 -2.24 -0.06
CA ASP A 79 3.56 -1.02 -0.40
C ASP A 79 4.00 -0.44 -1.75
N GLU A 80 5.28 -0.52 -2.07
CA GLU A 80 5.81 -0.08 -3.36
C GLU A 80 5.30 -0.98 -4.49
N ASN A 81 5.35 -2.31 -4.32
CA ASN A 81 4.79 -3.24 -5.29
C ASN A 81 3.28 -3.03 -5.47
N PHE A 82 2.54 -2.84 -4.37
CA PHE A 82 1.12 -2.56 -4.44
C PHE A 82 0.81 -1.26 -5.19
N LYS A 83 1.60 -0.20 -4.94
CA LYS A 83 1.43 1.09 -5.62
C LYS A 83 1.61 0.96 -7.13
N GLU A 84 2.53 0.12 -7.59
CA GLU A 84 2.79 -0.07 -9.02
C GLU A 84 1.77 -1.01 -9.70
N LEU A 85 1.26 -2.02 -8.99
CA LEU A 85 0.37 -3.04 -9.56
C LEU A 85 -1.11 -2.67 -9.51
N LYS A 86 -1.54 -1.86 -8.53
CA LYS A 86 -2.97 -1.50 -8.34
C LYS A 86 -3.60 -0.78 -9.55
N ASP A 87 -2.76 -0.14 -10.38
CA ASP A 87 -3.20 0.62 -11.55
C ASP A 87 -2.98 -0.17 -12.87
N LYS A 88 -2.54 -1.44 -12.78
CA LYS A 88 -2.27 -2.32 -13.93
C LYS A 88 -3.19 -3.54 -13.95
N ILE A 89 -3.35 -4.20 -12.80
CA ILE A 89 -4.08 -5.47 -12.69
C ILE A 89 -5.16 -5.39 -11.60
N TYR A 90 -6.23 -6.15 -11.81
CA TYR A 90 -7.21 -6.45 -10.78
C TYR A 90 -7.15 -7.93 -10.43
N ILE A 91 -7.00 -8.21 -9.14
CA ILE A 91 -7.23 -9.52 -8.54
C ILE A 91 -7.78 -9.31 -7.13
N PRO A 92 -8.76 -10.12 -6.67
CA PRO A 92 -9.26 -10.02 -5.32
C PRO A 92 -8.11 -10.07 -4.31
N LYS A 93 -8.09 -9.10 -3.39
CA LYS A 93 -7.09 -9.04 -2.30
C LYS A 93 -5.64 -8.94 -2.78
N LEU A 94 -5.37 -8.25 -3.91
CA LEU A 94 -4.02 -8.01 -4.46
C LEU A 94 -2.93 -7.74 -3.40
N LYS A 95 -3.17 -6.85 -2.43
CA LYS A 95 -2.18 -6.54 -1.39
C LYS A 95 -1.81 -7.75 -0.52
N GLN A 96 -2.77 -8.62 -0.24
CA GLN A 96 -2.53 -9.86 0.52
C GLN A 96 -1.69 -10.86 -0.29
N LEU A 97 -1.94 -10.96 -1.60
CA LEU A 97 -1.14 -11.77 -2.52
C LEU A 97 0.30 -11.28 -2.59
N ILE A 98 0.51 -9.98 -2.77
CA ILE A 98 1.85 -9.36 -2.75
C ILE A 98 2.56 -9.64 -1.42
N THR A 99 1.84 -9.52 -0.30
CA THR A 99 2.39 -9.80 1.04
C THR A 99 2.82 -11.26 1.16
N ARG A 100 2.00 -12.21 0.69
CA ARG A 100 2.33 -13.63 0.66
C ARG A 100 3.58 -13.88 -0.18
N PHE A 101 3.68 -13.29 -1.37
CA PHE A 101 4.85 -13.45 -2.23
C PHE A 101 6.13 -12.93 -1.56
N ILE A 102 6.14 -11.66 -1.16
CA ILE A 102 7.35 -10.99 -0.64
C ILE A 102 7.80 -11.60 0.69
N ASN A 103 6.86 -12.06 1.54
CA ASN A 103 7.23 -12.74 2.77
C ASN A 103 7.91 -14.09 2.54
N ASN A 104 7.71 -14.72 1.38
CA ASN A 104 8.40 -15.95 1.00
C ASN A 104 9.61 -15.72 0.07
N CYS A 105 9.97 -14.46 -0.22
CA CYS A 105 11.16 -14.16 -1.03
C CYS A 105 12.44 -14.38 -0.21
N GLU A 106 13.24 -15.38 -0.60
CA GLU A 106 14.47 -15.78 0.09
C GLU A 106 15.48 -14.64 0.20
N ILE A 107 15.70 -13.89 -0.89
CA ILE A 107 16.61 -12.75 -0.95
C ILE A 107 16.17 -11.65 0.01
N CYS A 108 14.87 -11.36 0.06
CA CYS A 108 14.36 -10.38 1.01
C CYS A 108 14.58 -10.87 2.44
N GLN A 109 14.26 -12.13 2.75
CA GLN A 109 14.37 -12.65 4.12
C GLN A 109 15.81 -12.65 4.62
N SER A 110 16.77 -13.10 3.81
CA SER A 110 18.20 -13.09 4.18
C SER A 110 18.68 -11.67 4.53
N ALA A 111 18.33 -10.68 3.70
CA ALA A 111 18.67 -9.28 3.94
C ALA A 111 17.97 -8.65 5.17
N LYS A 112 16.86 -9.22 5.68
CA LYS A 112 16.23 -8.72 6.93
C LYS A 112 16.95 -9.21 8.17
N HIS A 113 17.51 -10.42 8.13
CA HIS A 113 18.20 -11.01 9.29
C HIS A 113 19.46 -10.23 9.65
N ASP A 114 20.16 -9.67 8.66
CA ASP A 114 21.33 -8.80 8.87
C ASP A 114 21.03 -7.54 9.70
N ARG A 115 19.75 -7.12 9.83
CA ARG A 115 19.36 -5.93 10.62
C ARG A 115 19.17 -6.19 12.11
N HIS A 116 19.26 -7.44 12.54
CA HIS A 116 19.27 -7.79 13.96
C HIS A 116 20.72 -7.95 14.42
N GLU A 117 21.42 -6.83 14.52
CA GLU A 117 22.68 -6.81 15.29
C GLU A 117 22.37 -7.32 16.70
N GLU A 118 23.18 -8.27 17.19
CA GLU A 118 23.13 -8.65 18.59
C GLU A 118 23.22 -7.37 19.41
N LYS A 119 22.23 -7.13 20.28
CA LYS A 119 22.25 -5.94 21.15
C LYS A 119 23.48 -6.05 22.04
N ILE A 120 24.57 -5.37 21.64
CA ILE A 120 25.78 -5.30 22.43
C ILE A 120 25.36 -4.74 23.79
N LYS A 121 25.58 -5.52 24.85
CA LYS A 121 25.36 -5.03 26.20
C LYS A 121 26.36 -3.90 26.43
N PHE A 122 25.87 -2.67 26.46
CA PHE A 122 26.69 -1.53 26.82
C PHE A 122 27.22 -1.75 28.24
N GLU A 123 28.52 -1.97 28.38
CA GLU A 123 29.17 -1.92 29.68
C GLU A 123 29.26 -0.46 30.14
N LYS A 124 29.20 -0.23 31.44
CA LYS A 124 29.42 1.10 32.00
C LYS A 124 30.87 1.48 31.75
N THR A 125 31.10 2.50 30.93
CA THR A 125 32.40 3.15 30.88
C THR A 125 32.66 3.84 32.22
N GLU A 126 33.88 3.68 32.74
CA GLU A 126 34.28 4.36 33.98
C GLU A 126 34.17 5.87 33.77
N ILE A 127 33.23 6.49 34.49
CA ILE A 127 33.11 7.94 34.54
C ILE A 127 34.26 8.43 35.41
N PRO A 128 35.14 9.36 34.95
CA PRO A 128 36.17 9.91 35.81
C PRO A 128 35.51 10.51 37.05
N ASN A 129 35.81 9.95 38.22
CA ASN A 129 35.32 10.46 39.50
C ASN A 129 35.90 11.85 39.72
N LYS A 130 35.16 12.87 39.29
CA LYS A 130 35.55 14.27 39.43
C LYS A 130 35.26 14.69 40.86
N THR A 131 36.17 14.40 41.80
CA THR A 131 36.57 15.30 42.91
C THR A 131 37.60 14.66 43.86
N LYS A 132 38.86 15.07 43.75
CA LYS A 132 39.63 15.46 44.93
C LYS A 132 39.98 16.93 44.76
N ILE A 133 39.11 17.82 45.24
CA ILE A 133 39.54 19.19 45.55
C ILE A 133 40.34 19.05 46.83
N GLU A 134 41.66 18.91 46.70
CA GLU A 134 42.56 19.02 47.84
C GLU A 134 42.49 20.44 48.37
N THR A 135 41.92 20.59 49.56
CA THR A 135 41.98 21.84 50.31
C THR A 135 43.42 22.06 50.72
N VAL A 136 44.18 22.85 49.97
CA VAL A 136 45.51 23.31 50.40
C VAL A 136 45.31 24.32 51.53
N LYS A 137 45.18 23.82 52.76
CA LYS A 137 45.49 24.59 53.95
C LYS A 137 47.00 24.81 53.95
N LEU A 138 47.44 25.96 53.44
CA LEU A 138 48.79 26.46 53.70
C LEU A 138 48.87 26.72 55.21
N LEU A 139 49.46 25.77 55.94
CA LEU A 139 49.78 25.92 57.34
C LEU A 139 50.68 27.14 57.52
N LEU A 140 50.24 28.06 58.38
CA LEU A 140 51.08 28.93 59.18
C LEU A 140 52.31 28.13 59.65
N LYS A 141 53.48 28.45 59.09
CA LYS A 141 54.71 28.36 59.87
C LYS A 141 54.80 29.65 60.67
N LEU A 142 54.97 29.46 61.97
CA LEU A 142 55.34 30.45 62.98
C LEU A 142 56.34 31.48 62.47
#